data_AF-A0A443S0J8-F1
#
_entry.id   AF-A0A443S0J8-F1
#
_cell.length_a   1.000
_cell.length_b   1.000
_cell.length_c   1.000
_cell.angle_alpha   90.00
_cell.angle_beta   90.00
_cell.angle_gamma   90.00
#
_symmetry.space_group_name_H-M   'P 1'
#
loop_
_entity.id
_entity.type
_entity.pdbx_description
1 polymer ?
#
loop_
_entity_poly.entity_id
_entity_poly.type
_entity_poly.pdbx_seq_one_letter_code
_entity_poly.pdbx_strand_id
1 'polypeptide(L)'
;MFNKRKSENLKPIFLTAFANDCSRREYEPGYIVCVCNTTYCDSLKPFSLKPATAVIIESSKSGKRFAKSEISFKDESEFKKSKRRTSYIDVTINREKRYQSIIGFGGAFTDSAGLNIQSLPKTLSERLIKDYFAEDGVQYSIGRITIAVTDFSTRKYAYNEVDGDFNLTHFKLTEEDIKLKIPIIKYAMNVSTHKLKLFSSDSSSPAWMKTNNDIAGGGILKGRNNFK
;
A
#
# COMPACT_ATOMS: atom_id res chain seq x y z
N MET A 1 -1.72 50.42 -15.63
CA MET A 1 -2.37 49.35 -16.42
C MET A 1 -2.46 48.10 -15.53
N PHE A 2 -3.45 48.07 -14.63
CA PHE A 2 -3.64 46.98 -13.66
C PHE A 2 -4.51 45.88 -14.29
N ASN A 3 -3.92 44.71 -14.50
CA ASN A 3 -4.58 43.59 -15.15
C ASN A 3 -5.36 42.77 -14.10
N LYS A 4 -6.69 42.91 -14.05
CA LYS A 4 -7.59 42.09 -13.22
C LYS A 4 -7.65 40.68 -13.80
N ARG A 5 -7.06 39.68 -13.11
CA ARG A 5 -7.39 38.27 -13.39
C ARG A 5 -8.74 37.93 -12.76
N LYS A 6 -9.63 37.39 -13.58
CA LYS A 6 -10.93 36.86 -13.19
C LYS A 6 -10.75 35.73 -12.17
N SER A 7 -11.44 35.86 -11.04
CA SER A 7 -11.67 34.78 -10.08
C SER A 7 -12.67 33.80 -10.70
N GLU A 8 -12.18 32.66 -11.18
CA GLU A 8 -13.05 31.53 -11.52
C GLU A 8 -13.54 30.88 -10.23
N ASN A 9 -14.86 30.96 -10.01
CA ASN A 9 -15.55 30.32 -8.90
C ASN A 9 -15.47 28.80 -9.05
N LEU A 10 -14.46 28.18 -8.42
CA LEU A 10 -14.45 26.74 -8.15
C LEU A 10 -15.60 26.42 -7.19
N LYS A 11 -16.71 25.91 -7.75
CA LYS A 11 -17.79 25.33 -6.95
C LYS A 11 -17.23 24.13 -6.18
N PRO A 12 -17.38 24.06 -4.85
CA PRO A 12 -17.02 22.86 -4.12
C PRO A 12 -17.98 21.74 -4.56
N ILE A 13 -17.43 20.74 -5.25
CA ILE A 13 -18.13 19.49 -5.52
C ILE A 13 -18.17 18.73 -4.20
N PHE A 14 -19.28 18.81 -3.48
CA PHE A 14 -19.53 17.93 -2.35
C PHE A 14 -19.82 16.53 -2.87
N LEU A 15 -18.78 15.72 -3.03
CA LEU A 15 -18.91 14.28 -3.18
C LEU A 15 -19.37 13.71 -1.83
N THR A 16 -20.66 13.43 -1.71
CA THR A 16 -21.17 12.58 -0.63
C THR A 16 -20.68 11.17 -0.88
N ALA A 17 -19.51 10.82 -0.34
CA ALA A 17 -18.99 9.45 -0.37
C ALA A 17 -19.78 8.59 0.63
N PHE A 18 -20.53 7.61 0.13
CA PHE A 18 -21.12 6.58 0.96
C PHE A 18 -20.02 5.56 1.32
N ALA A 19 -19.85 5.30 2.62
CA ALA A 19 -18.98 4.24 3.13
C ALA A 19 -19.87 3.02 3.23
N ASN A 20 -19.40 1.94 2.66
CA ASN A 20 -20.04 0.65 2.80
C ASN A 20 -19.40 -0.08 3.97
N ASP A 21 -20.23 -0.68 4.81
CA ASP A 21 -19.75 -1.52 5.90
C ASP A 21 -19.16 -2.83 5.36
N CYS A 22 -18.41 -3.54 6.21
CA CYS A 22 -17.87 -4.85 5.88
C CYS A 22 -18.99 -5.88 5.63
N SER A 23 -19.05 -6.46 4.43
CA SER A 23 -19.86 -7.67 4.17
C SER A 23 -19.18 -8.89 4.80
N ARG A 24 -19.43 -9.08 6.10
CA ARG A 24 -18.79 -10.11 6.93
C ARG A 24 -19.03 -11.53 6.41
N ARG A 25 -17.94 -12.30 6.31
CA ARG A 25 -17.96 -13.77 6.21
C ARG A 25 -16.94 -14.36 7.18
N GLU A 26 -17.34 -15.41 7.88
CA GLU A 26 -16.50 -16.12 8.83
C GLU A 26 -16.17 -17.52 8.29
N TYR A 27 -14.88 -17.87 8.25
CA TYR A 27 -14.43 -19.18 7.78
C TYR A 27 -14.12 -20.13 8.95
N GLU A 28 -13.59 -19.57 10.04
CA GLU A 28 -13.30 -20.26 11.29
C GLU A 28 -13.62 -19.32 12.46
N PRO A 29 -13.84 -19.82 13.68
CA PRO A 29 -14.16 -18.99 14.84
C PRO A 29 -13.14 -17.85 15.07
N GLY A 30 -13.57 -16.61 14.81
CA GLY A 30 -12.74 -15.40 14.91
C GLY A 30 -11.94 -15.04 13.65
N TYR A 31 -12.07 -15.79 12.56
CA TYR A 31 -11.46 -15.52 11.26
C TYR A 31 -12.50 -14.94 10.30
N ILE A 32 -12.69 -13.63 10.43
CA ILE A 32 -13.67 -12.87 9.67
C ILE A 32 -12.98 -12.06 8.57
N VAL A 33 -13.52 -12.16 7.35
CA VAL A 33 -13.14 -11.32 6.20
C VAL A 33 -14.28 -10.41 5.79
N CYS A 34 -13.94 -9.32 5.09
CA CYS A 34 -14.91 -8.50 4.36
C CYS A 34 -14.95 -8.97 2.91
N VAL A 35 -16.12 -9.42 2.47
CA VAL A 35 -16.31 -9.98 1.13
C VAL A 35 -16.59 -8.84 0.16
N CYS A 36 -15.74 -8.71 -0.85
CA CYS A 36 -15.94 -7.82 -1.98
C CYS A 36 -16.30 -8.60 -3.24
N ASN A 37 -17.20 -8.07 -4.04
CA ASN A 37 -17.62 -8.59 -5.33
C ASN A 37 -17.81 -7.42 -6.33
N THR A 38 -18.27 -7.72 -7.55
CA THR A 38 -18.42 -6.73 -8.63
C THR A 38 -19.44 -5.62 -8.35
N THR A 39 -20.34 -5.82 -7.38
CA THR A 39 -21.42 -4.89 -7.02
C THR A 39 -21.25 -4.26 -5.65
N TYR A 40 -20.40 -4.82 -4.79
CA TYR A 40 -20.26 -4.40 -3.41
C TYR A 40 -18.84 -4.61 -2.88
N CYS A 41 -18.32 -3.61 -2.18
CA CYS A 41 -17.11 -3.71 -1.37
C CYS A 41 -17.20 -2.64 -0.27
N ASP A 42 -16.60 -2.90 0.89
CA ASP A 42 -16.46 -1.91 1.95
C ASP A 42 -15.56 -0.76 1.51
N SER A 43 -15.78 0.42 2.09
CA SER A 43 -15.01 1.62 1.75
C SER A 43 -14.84 2.52 2.96
N LEU A 44 -13.71 3.21 3.02
CA LEU A 44 -13.40 4.14 4.09
C LEU A 44 -13.91 5.53 3.73
N LYS A 45 -14.51 6.22 4.70
CA LYS A 45 -14.91 7.63 4.56
C LYS A 45 -13.74 8.52 4.98
N PRO A 46 -13.35 9.51 4.16
CA PRO A 46 -12.52 10.60 4.62
C PRO A 46 -13.16 11.27 5.85
N PHE A 47 -12.34 11.75 6.77
CA PHE A 47 -12.82 12.48 7.93
C PHE A 47 -11.97 13.71 8.21
N SER A 48 -12.60 14.71 8.81
CA SER A 48 -11.93 15.92 9.26
C SER A 48 -11.95 15.96 10.78
N LEU A 49 -10.83 16.34 11.37
CA LEU A 49 -10.72 16.52 12.81
C LEU A 49 -11.28 17.88 13.21
N LYS A 50 -12.10 17.90 14.26
CA LYS A 50 -12.53 19.15 14.91
C LYS A 50 -11.52 19.54 16.00
N PRO A 51 -11.36 20.84 16.32
CA PRO A 51 -10.52 21.26 17.45
C PRO A 51 -10.89 20.52 18.74
N ALA A 52 -9.88 20.14 19.53
CA ALA A 52 -10.04 19.41 20.79
C ALA A 52 -10.81 18.07 20.69
N THR A 53 -10.77 17.41 19.53
CA THR A 53 -11.31 16.04 19.36
C THR A 53 -10.24 15.07 18.87
N ALA A 54 -10.48 13.79 19.09
CA ALA A 54 -9.73 12.70 18.47
C ALA A 54 -10.69 11.72 17.78
N VAL A 55 -10.24 11.15 16.66
CA VAL A 55 -10.94 10.06 15.98
C VAL A 55 -10.27 8.75 16.36
N ILE A 56 -11.07 7.80 16.80
CA ILE A 56 -10.65 6.44 17.10
C ILE A 56 -11.09 5.56 15.94
N ILE A 57 -10.13 4.83 15.37
CA ILE A 57 -10.36 3.81 14.36
C ILE A 57 -10.07 2.45 15.00
N GLU A 58 -11.09 1.61 15.09
CA GLU A 58 -11.03 0.34 15.82
C GLU A 58 -11.27 -0.86 14.90
N SER A 59 -10.39 -1.85 15.00
CA SER A 59 -10.58 -3.18 14.42
C SER A 59 -10.43 -4.23 15.51
N SER A 60 -11.30 -5.24 15.52
CA SER A 60 -11.33 -6.25 16.59
C SER A 60 -11.51 -7.67 16.05
N LYS A 61 -11.08 -8.66 16.85
CA LYS A 61 -11.35 -10.09 16.58
C LYS A 61 -12.86 -10.37 16.54
N SER A 62 -13.66 -9.66 17.35
CA SER A 62 -15.12 -9.81 17.38
C SER A 62 -15.83 -9.29 16.12
N GLY A 63 -15.14 -8.51 15.27
CA GLY A 63 -15.62 -8.15 13.94
C GLY A 63 -15.67 -6.67 13.61
N LYS A 64 -15.19 -5.77 14.48
CA LYS A 64 -15.04 -4.36 14.07
C LYS A 64 -14.00 -4.25 12.95
N ARG A 65 -14.28 -3.42 11.95
CA ARG A 65 -13.43 -3.22 10.76
C ARG A 65 -13.37 -1.72 10.49
N PHE A 66 -12.25 -1.10 10.87
CA PHE A 66 -12.06 0.35 10.78
C PHE A 66 -13.25 1.15 11.36
N ALA A 67 -13.86 0.61 12.42
CA ALA A 67 -15.03 1.22 13.04
C ALA A 67 -14.62 2.57 13.64
N LYS A 68 -15.30 3.63 13.20
CA LYS A 68 -14.96 5.01 13.57
C LYS A 68 -15.78 5.46 14.78
N SER A 69 -15.11 6.09 15.74
CA SER A 69 -15.75 6.89 16.79
C SER A 69 -14.98 8.19 17.03
N GLU A 70 -15.62 9.19 17.64
CA GLU A 70 -15.05 10.50 17.94
C GLU A 70 -15.11 10.71 19.45
N ILE A 71 -14.02 11.19 20.04
CA ILE A 71 -13.94 11.58 21.44
C ILE A 71 -13.52 13.04 21.54
N SER A 72 -13.95 13.71 22.60
CA SER A 72 -13.48 15.05 22.94
C SER A 72 -12.44 14.97 24.03
N PHE A 73 -11.37 15.75 23.88
CA PHE A 73 -10.40 15.93 24.96
C PHE A 73 -11.08 16.66 26.13
N LYS A 74 -10.77 16.21 27.35
CA LYS A 74 -11.21 16.86 28.59
C LYS A 74 -10.04 17.56 29.24
N ASP A 75 -10.34 18.63 29.97
CA ASP A 75 -9.32 19.31 30.76
C ASP A 75 -8.80 18.42 31.90
N GLU A 76 -7.52 18.59 32.21
CA GLU A 76 -6.83 17.82 33.24
C GLU A 76 -7.48 17.97 34.64
N SER A 77 -8.10 19.14 34.88
CA SER A 77 -8.82 19.45 36.12
C SER A 77 -10.09 18.60 36.29
N GLU A 78 -10.77 18.25 35.20
CA GLU A 78 -11.90 17.31 35.21
C GLU A 78 -11.43 15.88 35.41
N PHE A 79 -10.29 15.51 34.82
CA PHE A 79 -9.69 14.19 35.01
C PHE A 79 -9.29 13.93 36.46
N LYS A 80 -8.66 14.91 37.14
CA LYS A 80 -8.24 14.82 38.54
C LYS A 80 -9.39 14.61 39.53
N LYS A 81 -10.62 15.05 39.22
CA LYS A 81 -11.81 14.79 40.05
C LYS A 81 -12.28 13.32 39.97
N SER A 82 -11.99 12.62 38.87
CA SER A 82 -12.38 11.22 38.62
C SER A 82 -11.41 10.17 39.19
N LYS A 83 -10.18 10.56 39.57
CA LYS A 83 -9.10 9.68 40.06
C LYS A 83 -9.43 8.84 41.30
N ARG A 84 -10.49 9.15 42.04
CA ARG A 84 -10.75 8.56 43.37
C ARG A 84 -11.31 7.13 43.38
N ARG A 85 -11.62 6.50 42.23
CA ARG A 85 -12.36 5.22 42.21
C ARG A 85 -11.90 4.12 41.23
N THR A 86 -10.88 4.32 40.40
CA THR A 86 -10.48 3.32 39.38
C THR A 86 -8.97 3.31 39.10
N SER A 87 -8.40 2.13 38.88
CA SER A 87 -7.05 1.98 38.29
C SER A 87 -7.08 2.39 36.82
N TYR A 88 -6.16 3.26 36.40
CA TYR A 88 -6.06 3.72 35.01
C TYR A 88 -4.63 3.55 34.50
N ILE A 89 -4.51 3.35 33.19
CA ILE A 89 -3.22 3.39 32.48
C ILE A 89 -3.06 4.80 31.93
N ASP A 90 -1.95 5.44 32.27
CA ASP A 90 -1.61 6.78 31.79
C ASP A 90 -0.58 6.69 30.67
N VAL A 91 -0.85 7.40 29.56
CA VAL A 91 0.01 7.43 28.38
C VAL A 91 0.29 8.88 28.02
N THR A 92 1.52 9.31 28.25
CA THR A 92 1.95 10.69 28.03
C THR A 92 2.77 10.82 26.75
N ILE A 93 2.40 11.77 25.89
CA ILE A 93 3.11 12.07 24.65
C ILE A 93 4.03 13.28 24.86
N ASN A 94 5.35 13.08 24.81
CA ASN A 94 6.32 14.17 24.78
C ASN A 94 6.65 14.57 23.33
N ARG A 95 6.22 15.77 22.91
CA ARG A 95 6.40 16.28 21.54
C ARG A 95 7.81 16.80 21.23
N GLU A 96 8.64 17.01 22.25
CA GLU A 96 10.03 17.47 22.12
C GLU A 96 10.98 16.31 21.80
N LYS A 97 10.64 15.10 22.24
CA LYS A 97 11.41 13.89 21.96
C LYS A 97 11.03 13.33 20.58
N ARG A 98 11.87 13.58 19.58
CA ARG A 98 11.68 13.13 18.20
C ARG A 98 12.50 11.86 17.88
N TYR A 99 12.00 11.10 16.91
CA TYR A 99 12.65 9.89 16.38
C TYR A 99 12.72 9.95 14.85
N GLN A 100 12.72 8.79 14.17
CA GLN A 100 12.77 8.71 12.72
C GLN A 100 11.54 9.32 12.04
N SER A 101 11.73 9.80 10.82
CA SER A 101 10.61 10.14 9.92
C SER A 101 10.07 8.87 9.26
N ILE A 102 8.74 8.82 9.08
CA ILE A 102 8.08 7.69 8.40
C ILE A 102 8.03 7.96 6.90
N ILE A 103 8.64 7.07 6.11
CA ILE A 103 8.67 7.21 4.65
C ILE A 103 7.35 6.88 3.97
N GLY A 104 6.52 6.02 4.59
CA GLY A 104 5.22 5.56 4.13
C GLY A 104 4.94 4.10 4.51
N PHE A 105 3.81 3.59 4.03
CA PHE A 105 3.34 2.21 4.21
C PHE A 105 2.82 1.68 2.87
N GLY A 106 2.91 0.37 2.66
CA GLY A 106 2.74 -0.18 1.32
C GLY A 106 2.72 -1.69 1.20
N GLY A 107 2.74 -2.14 -0.06
CA GLY A 107 2.81 -3.55 -0.46
C GLY A 107 3.78 -3.78 -1.61
N ALA A 108 3.84 -5.01 -2.11
CA ALA A 108 4.69 -5.40 -3.22
C ALA A 108 3.87 -5.73 -4.48
N PHE A 109 4.33 -5.24 -5.63
CA PHE A 109 3.82 -5.59 -6.95
C PHE A 109 4.60 -6.80 -7.51
N THR A 110 4.31 -7.98 -6.96
CA THR A 110 4.88 -9.25 -7.43
C THR A 110 4.08 -9.80 -8.62
N ASP A 111 4.65 -10.77 -9.34
CA ASP A 111 3.95 -11.42 -10.45
C ASP A 111 2.68 -12.13 -9.96
N SER A 112 2.77 -12.87 -8.85
CA SER A 112 1.58 -13.48 -8.21
C SER A 112 0.50 -12.45 -7.85
N ALA A 113 0.87 -11.28 -7.31
CA ALA A 113 -0.12 -10.24 -7.04
C ALA A 113 -0.76 -9.75 -8.34
N GLY A 114 0.05 -9.52 -9.38
CA GLY A 114 -0.42 -9.13 -10.70
C GLY A 114 -1.38 -10.15 -11.33
N LEU A 115 -1.03 -11.43 -11.31
CA LEU A 115 -1.86 -12.53 -11.82
C LEU A 115 -3.20 -12.62 -11.08
N ASN A 116 -3.19 -12.55 -9.74
CA ASN A 116 -4.41 -12.61 -8.94
C ASN A 116 -5.30 -11.38 -9.13
N ILE A 117 -4.71 -10.18 -9.27
CA ILE A 117 -5.47 -8.95 -9.52
C ILE A 117 -6.11 -8.99 -10.91
N GLN A 118 -5.43 -9.57 -11.91
CA GLN A 118 -5.95 -9.65 -13.28
C GLN A 118 -6.90 -10.80 -13.53
N SER A 119 -6.92 -11.83 -12.68
CA SER A 119 -7.93 -12.89 -12.77
C SER A 119 -9.33 -12.43 -12.32
N LEU A 120 -9.42 -11.28 -11.66
CA LEU A 120 -10.68 -10.67 -11.24
C LEU A 120 -11.36 -9.94 -12.43
N PRO A 121 -12.70 -9.84 -12.43
CA PRO A 121 -13.40 -8.90 -13.31
C PRO A 121 -12.84 -7.48 -13.15
N LYS A 122 -12.75 -6.74 -14.27
CA LYS A 122 -12.11 -5.41 -14.31
C LYS A 122 -12.57 -4.46 -13.20
N THR A 123 -13.87 -4.40 -12.94
CA THR A 123 -14.44 -3.52 -11.89
C THR A 123 -13.97 -3.89 -10.49
N LEU A 124 -13.82 -5.18 -10.19
CA LEU A 124 -13.35 -5.67 -8.91
C LEU A 124 -11.83 -5.53 -8.76
N SER A 125 -11.09 -5.75 -9.84
CA SER A 125 -9.65 -5.47 -9.92
C SER A 125 -9.35 -4.00 -9.64
N GLU A 126 -10.09 -3.09 -10.27
CA GLU A 126 -10.00 -1.66 -10.05
C GLU A 126 -10.42 -1.24 -8.64
N ARG A 127 -11.46 -1.88 -8.08
CA ARG A 127 -11.87 -1.64 -6.69
C ARG A 127 -10.79 -2.06 -5.71
N LEU A 128 -10.20 -3.25 -5.88
CA LEU A 128 -9.13 -3.75 -5.03
C LEU A 128 -7.91 -2.80 -5.02
N ILE A 129 -7.53 -2.26 -6.17
CA ILE A 129 -6.43 -1.27 -6.22
C ILE A 129 -6.86 0.04 -5.51
N LYS A 130 -8.12 0.46 -5.63
CA LYS A 130 -8.64 1.62 -4.88
C LYS A 130 -8.64 1.37 -3.36
N ASP A 131 -9.01 0.18 -2.90
CA ASP A 131 -8.99 -0.19 -1.48
C ASP A 131 -7.60 0.01 -0.87
N TYR A 132 -6.54 -0.26 -1.63
CA TYR A 132 -5.17 -0.03 -1.18
C TYR A 132 -4.71 1.41 -1.33
N PHE A 133 -4.97 2.07 -2.47
CA PHE A 133 -4.26 3.31 -2.83
C PHE A 133 -5.14 4.58 -2.83
N ALA A 134 -6.45 4.45 -3.03
CA ALA A 134 -7.34 5.61 -3.16
C ALA A 134 -7.73 6.21 -1.81
N GLU A 135 -8.32 7.41 -1.85
CA GLU A 135 -8.77 8.17 -0.68
C GLU A 135 -9.85 7.44 0.15
N ASP A 136 -10.68 6.63 -0.52
CA ASP A 136 -11.72 5.80 0.09
C ASP A 136 -11.22 4.39 0.46
N GLY A 137 -9.90 4.23 0.53
CA GLY A 137 -9.17 3.04 0.95
C GLY A 137 -8.12 3.36 2.03
N VAL A 138 -7.12 2.48 2.19
CA VAL A 138 -6.07 2.62 3.23
C VAL A 138 -4.87 3.49 2.82
N GLN A 139 -4.93 4.11 1.64
CA GLN A 139 -3.99 5.13 1.15
C GLN A 139 -2.50 4.74 1.23
N TYR A 140 -2.16 3.52 0.77
CA TYR A 140 -0.78 3.10 0.58
C TYR A 140 0.03 4.13 -0.20
N SER A 141 1.24 4.39 0.28
CA SER A 141 2.14 5.44 -0.22
C SER A 141 3.49 4.88 -0.68
N ILE A 142 3.74 3.58 -0.51
CA ILE A 142 4.92 2.87 -0.96
C ILE A 142 4.53 1.64 -1.77
N GLY A 143 5.30 1.35 -2.83
CA GLY A 143 5.22 0.12 -3.60
C GLY A 143 6.58 -0.50 -3.82
N ARG A 144 6.78 -1.75 -3.39
CA ARG A 144 7.95 -2.55 -3.76
C ARG A 144 7.74 -3.15 -5.15
N ILE A 145 8.72 -3.02 -6.03
CA ILE A 145 8.73 -3.67 -7.35
C ILE A 145 9.86 -4.68 -7.39
N THR A 146 9.61 -5.86 -7.93
CA THR A 146 10.65 -6.87 -8.12
C THR A 146 11.40 -6.59 -9.42
N ILE A 147 12.73 -6.72 -9.40
CA ILE A 147 13.52 -6.74 -10.64
C ILE A 147 13.54 -8.19 -11.10
N ALA A 148 12.82 -8.47 -12.17
CA ALA A 148 12.55 -9.80 -12.69
C ALA A 148 11.89 -10.72 -11.63
N VAL A 149 12.28 -12.01 -11.67
CA VAL A 149 11.67 -13.10 -10.90
C VAL A 149 11.82 -12.94 -9.39
N THR A 150 10.84 -13.46 -8.65
CA THR A 150 11.03 -13.89 -7.25
C THR A 150 10.42 -15.28 -7.04
N ASP A 151 10.46 -15.78 -5.81
CA ASP A 151 9.67 -16.91 -5.33
C ASP A 151 8.15 -16.78 -5.56
N PHE A 152 7.62 -15.56 -5.77
CA PHE A 152 6.24 -15.26 -6.13
C PHE A 152 6.06 -15.07 -7.65
N SER A 153 6.82 -15.80 -8.45
CA SER A 153 6.73 -15.86 -9.91
C SER A 153 6.42 -17.29 -10.36
N THR A 154 5.68 -17.44 -11.46
CA THR A 154 5.30 -18.77 -11.98
C THR A 154 6.38 -19.45 -12.80
N ARG A 155 7.44 -18.72 -13.18
CA ARG A 155 8.60 -19.25 -13.90
C ARG A 155 9.87 -18.50 -13.50
N LYS A 156 11.03 -19.13 -13.71
CA LYS A 156 12.33 -18.45 -13.59
C LYS A 156 12.54 -17.56 -14.81
N TYR A 157 13.00 -16.32 -14.58
CA TYR A 157 13.42 -15.44 -15.66
C TYR A 157 14.32 -14.30 -15.16
N ALA A 158 15.13 -13.76 -16.05
CA ALA A 158 15.82 -12.48 -15.86
C ALA A 158 15.59 -11.57 -17.07
N TYR A 159 15.96 -10.28 -16.96
CA TYR A 159 15.82 -9.35 -18.08
C TYR A 159 16.91 -9.49 -19.15
N ASN A 160 18.01 -10.18 -18.84
CA ASN A 160 19.12 -10.38 -19.77
C ASN A 160 19.65 -11.81 -19.71
N GLU A 161 19.00 -12.74 -20.41
CA GLU A 161 19.29 -14.17 -20.31
C GLU A 161 20.33 -14.68 -21.33
N VAL A 162 20.74 -13.84 -22.29
CA VAL A 162 21.73 -14.22 -23.31
C VAL A 162 23.13 -14.25 -22.68
N ASP A 163 23.76 -15.42 -22.70
CA ASP A 163 25.12 -15.60 -22.15
C ASP A 163 26.13 -14.71 -22.86
N GLY A 164 27.00 -14.07 -22.07
CA GLY A 164 28.01 -13.15 -22.56
C GLY A 164 27.49 -11.78 -23.01
N ASP A 165 26.20 -11.47 -22.84
CA ASP A 165 25.64 -10.15 -23.18
C ASP A 165 25.95 -9.10 -22.12
N PHE A 166 27.25 -8.82 -21.93
CA PHE A 166 27.74 -7.77 -21.02
C PHE A 166 27.33 -6.36 -21.47
N ASN A 167 27.04 -6.18 -22.76
CA ASN A 167 26.61 -4.91 -23.35
C ASN A 167 25.10 -4.66 -23.22
N LEU A 168 24.36 -5.59 -22.61
CA LEU A 168 22.90 -5.51 -22.39
C LEU A 168 22.10 -5.31 -23.69
N THR A 169 22.59 -5.83 -24.81
CA THR A 169 21.95 -5.68 -26.13
C THR A 169 20.61 -6.42 -26.23
N HIS A 170 20.40 -7.45 -25.41
CA HIS A 170 19.19 -8.26 -25.34
C HIS A 170 18.38 -7.98 -24.06
N PHE A 171 18.77 -6.96 -23.27
CA PHE A 171 18.00 -6.57 -22.10
C PHE A 171 16.57 -6.20 -22.50
N LYS A 172 15.59 -6.87 -21.91
CA LYS A 172 14.19 -6.56 -22.13
C LYS A 172 13.34 -6.87 -20.90
N LEU A 173 12.32 -6.05 -20.72
CA LEU A 173 11.22 -6.38 -19.82
C LEU A 173 10.44 -7.57 -20.36
N THR A 174 9.78 -8.28 -19.46
CA THR A 174 9.00 -9.48 -19.77
C THR A 174 7.51 -9.20 -19.74
N GLU A 175 6.72 -10.18 -20.18
CA GLU A 175 5.25 -10.10 -20.17
C GLU A 175 4.71 -9.83 -18.77
N GLU A 176 5.35 -10.37 -17.74
CA GLU A 176 5.02 -10.12 -16.32
C GLU A 176 5.12 -8.62 -15.97
N ASP A 177 6.10 -7.91 -16.50
CA ASP A 177 6.23 -6.47 -16.28
C ASP A 177 5.24 -5.68 -17.11
N ILE A 178 5.16 -5.97 -18.41
CA ILE A 178 4.39 -5.20 -19.39
C ILE A 178 2.89 -5.39 -19.21
N LYS A 179 2.45 -6.62 -18.97
CA LYS A 179 1.03 -6.96 -18.84
C LYS A 179 0.56 -6.88 -17.42
N LEU A 180 1.36 -7.27 -16.41
CA LEU A 180 0.90 -7.35 -15.02
C LEU A 180 1.31 -6.12 -14.19
N LYS A 181 2.60 -5.95 -13.94
CA LYS A 181 3.10 -5.00 -12.93
C LYS A 181 2.89 -3.55 -13.35
N ILE A 182 3.33 -3.17 -14.55
CA ILE A 182 3.29 -1.77 -15.01
C ILE A 182 1.85 -1.22 -15.08
N PRO A 183 0.86 -1.92 -15.66
CA PRO A 183 -0.51 -1.41 -15.70
C PRO A 183 -1.12 -1.22 -14.31
N ILE A 184 -0.90 -2.17 -13.39
CA ILE A 184 -1.40 -2.08 -12.01
C ILE A 184 -0.74 -0.90 -11.28
N ILE A 185 0.58 -0.74 -11.39
CA ILE A 185 1.31 0.38 -10.78
C ILE A 185 0.81 1.71 -11.31
N LYS A 186 0.63 1.84 -12.64
CA LYS A 186 0.10 3.07 -13.25
C LYS A 186 -1.30 3.40 -12.75
N TYR A 187 -2.18 2.41 -12.62
CA TYR A 187 -3.51 2.63 -12.07
C TYR A 187 -3.47 3.01 -10.59
N ALA A 188 -2.63 2.35 -9.77
CA ALA A 188 -2.40 2.71 -8.38
C ALA A 188 -1.89 4.15 -8.22
N MET A 189 -0.92 4.58 -9.05
CA MET A 189 -0.43 5.95 -9.08
C MET A 189 -1.52 6.95 -9.45
N ASN A 190 -2.44 6.58 -10.36
CA ASN A 190 -3.52 7.45 -10.82
C ASN A 190 -4.62 7.65 -9.76
N VAL A 191 -4.94 6.62 -8.98
CA VAL A 191 -5.99 6.72 -7.94
C VAL A 191 -5.47 7.22 -6.60
N SER A 192 -4.15 7.23 -6.40
CA SER A 192 -3.53 7.66 -5.14
C SER A 192 -3.59 9.17 -4.94
N THR A 193 -3.96 9.59 -3.73
CA THR A 193 -3.89 11.00 -3.30
C THR A 193 -2.48 11.45 -2.93
N HIS A 194 -1.59 10.49 -2.65
CA HIS A 194 -0.19 10.74 -2.30
C HIS A 194 0.72 10.36 -3.47
N LYS A 195 1.90 10.98 -3.54
CA LYS A 195 2.95 10.52 -4.46
C LYS A 195 3.42 9.13 -4.04
N LEU A 196 3.02 8.10 -4.81
CA LEU A 196 3.44 6.72 -4.59
C LEU A 196 4.96 6.60 -4.79
N LYS A 197 5.68 6.23 -3.73
CA LYS A 197 7.11 5.97 -3.78
C LYS A 197 7.36 4.53 -4.18
N LEU A 198 8.10 4.34 -5.26
CA LEU A 198 8.46 3.02 -5.75
C LEU A 198 9.92 2.73 -5.39
N PHE A 199 10.19 1.53 -4.90
CA PHE A 199 11.55 1.03 -4.73
C PHE A 199 11.65 -0.38 -5.30
N SER A 200 12.83 -0.75 -5.77
CA SER A 200 13.05 -2.04 -6.40
C SER A 200 14.03 -2.91 -5.64
N SER A 201 13.88 -4.22 -5.81
CA SER A 201 14.84 -5.22 -5.30
C SER A 201 14.87 -6.40 -6.27
N ASP A 202 16.05 -6.91 -6.55
CA ASP A 202 16.28 -8.14 -7.29
C ASP A 202 16.34 -9.35 -6.36
N SER A 203 15.91 -10.52 -6.85
CA SER A 203 16.10 -11.80 -6.16
C SER A 203 17.26 -12.62 -6.74
N SER A 204 17.64 -12.36 -7.99
CA SER A 204 18.84 -12.94 -8.59
C SER A 204 19.29 -12.18 -9.82
N SER A 205 20.58 -12.29 -10.12
CA SER A 205 21.14 -11.96 -11.42
C SER A 205 20.82 -13.05 -12.46
N PRO A 206 21.00 -12.78 -13.77
CA PRO A 206 20.89 -13.79 -14.80
C PRO A 206 21.74 -15.03 -14.53
N ALA A 207 21.24 -16.21 -14.92
CA ALA A 207 21.89 -17.49 -14.70
C ALA A 207 23.37 -17.49 -15.13
N TRP A 208 23.67 -17.00 -16.34
CA TRP A 208 25.01 -16.99 -16.91
C TRP A 208 26.01 -16.12 -16.13
N MET A 209 25.54 -15.18 -15.33
CA MET A 209 26.38 -14.35 -14.45
C MET A 209 26.72 -15.04 -13.12
N LYS A 210 26.10 -16.18 -12.79
CA LYS A 210 26.27 -16.88 -11.50
C LYS A 210 27.13 -18.13 -11.63
N THR A 211 27.89 -18.45 -10.59
CA THR A 211 28.79 -19.63 -10.57
C THR A 211 28.07 -20.97 -10.77
N ASN A 212 26.79 -21.05 -10.40
CA ASN A 212 25.97 -22.24 -10.55
C ASN A 212 25.18 -22.30 -11.87
N ASN A 213 25.28 -21.28 -12.73
CA ASN A 213 24.52 -21.18 -13.98
C ASN A 213 22.99 -21.36 -13.80
N ASP A 214 22.43 -21.01 -12.65
CA ASP A 214 20.99 -21.07 -12.37
C ASP A 214 20.56 -19.82 -11.59
N ILE A 215 19.39 -19.28 -11.95
CA ILE A 215 18.73 -18.17 -11.25
C ILE A 215 18.34 -18.60 -9.82
N ALA A 216 17.98 -19.87 -9.60
CA ALA A 216 17.72 -20.41 -8.28
C ALA A 216 18.94 -21.10 -7.67
N GLY A 217 18.86 -21.40 -6.37
CA GLY A 217 19.91 -22.10 -5.63
C GLY A 217 21.11 -21.22 -5.25
N GLY A 218 21.99 -21.80 -4.44
CA GLY A 218 23.20 -21.13 -3.98
C GLY A 218 24.19 -20.89 -5.12
N GLY A 219 24.51 -19.63 -5.36
CA GLY A 219 25.49 -19.20 -6.37
C GLY A 219 25.85 -17.73 -6.18
N ILE A 220 27.11 -17.39 -6.40
CA ILE A 220 27.60 -16.01 -6.35
C ILE A 220 27.85 -15.49 -7.76
N LEU A 221 28.01 -14.17 -7.92
CA LEU A 221 28.44 -13.60 -9.19
C LEU A 221 29.81 -14.16 -9.59
N LYS A 222 29.96 -14.46 -10.88
CA LYS A 222 31.25 -14.82 -11.47
C LYS A 222 32.19 -13.62 -11.43
N GLY A 223 33.49 -13.90 -11.30
CA GLY A 223 34.55 -12.90 -11.27
C GLY A 223 34.90 -12.43 -9.86
N ARG A 224 35.79 -11.44 -9.78
CA ARG A 224 36.17 -10.77 -8.52
C ARG A 224 35.63 -9.36 -8.54
N ASN A 225 35.15 -8.90 -7.38
CA ASN A 225 34.78 -7.50 -7.21
C ASN A 225 36.04 -6.63 -7.35
N ASN A 226 36.09 -5.82 -8.41
CA ASN A 226 37.17 -4.84 -8.62
C ASN A 226 36.92 -3.54 -7.83
N PHE A 227 36.47 -3.64 -6.58
CA PHE A 227 36.43 -2.47 -5.70
C PHE A 227 37.87 -2.18 -5.27
N LYS A 228 38.51 -1.26 -6.00
CA LYS A 228 39.63 -0.47 -5.50
C LYS A 228 39.08 0.73 -4.72
#